data_AF-A0AAW9J5P3-F1
#
_entry.id   AF-A0AAW9J5P3-F1
#
_cell.length_a   1.000
_cell.length_b   1.000
_cell.length_c   1.000
_cell.angle_alpha   90.00
_cell.angle_beta   90.00
_cell.angle_gamma   90.00
#
_symmetry.space_group_name_H-M   'P 1'
#
loop_
_entity.id
_entity.type
_entity.pdbx_description
1 polymer ?
#
loop_
_entity_poly.entity_id
_entity_poly.type
_entity_poly.pdbx_seq_one_letter_code
_entity_poly.pdbx_strand_id
1 'polypeptide(L)'
;MIIIMNPNCNKDEVWKVKRELESRGLEVHLSQGATFCILAVVGETRTIDSDKLLRFPGVNKVLNVEEPYKKANRLFKPEDTVIDVKGSLIGGNNLAVMAGPCSVESEEQIIEIAKSVKESGATFLRGGAFKPRTSPYSFQGLELEGLELLKKAREVTGLPIVTEIMSTDYIDVFVRDVDIIQIGARNMQNFDLLKQIGRTNKPVLLKRGLSATIEEWLMS
;
A
#
# COMPACT_ATOMS: atom_id res chain seq x y z
N MET A 1 -22.60 6.78 0.38
CA MET A 1 -22.50 7.17 -1.06
C MET A 1 -23.57 8.21 -1.37
N ILE A 2 -23.35 9.11 -2.32
CA ILE A 2 -24.33 10.09 -2.80
C ILE A 2 -24.52 9.86 -4.30
N ILE A 3 -25.77 9.72 -4.74
CA ILE A 3 -26.12 9.61 -6.15
C ILE A 3 -26.91 10.85 -6.54
N ILE A 4 -26.48 11.53 -7.59
CA ILE A 4 -27.14 12.69 -8.16
C ILE A 4 -27.89 12.22 -9.40
N MET A 5 -29.21 12.46 -9.44
CA MET A 5 -30.04 12.16 -10.60
C MET A 5 -30.03 13.33 -11.59
N ASN A 6 -30.41 13.10 -12.85
CA ASN A 6 -30.55 14.16 -13.85
C ASN A 6 -31.67 15.16 -13.46
N PRO A 7 -31.57 16.44 -13.85
CA PRO A 7 -32.51 17.50 -13.44
C PRO A 7 -34.00 17.25 -13.75
N ASN A 8 -34.29 16.37 -14.70
CA ASN A 8 -35.63 16.04 -15.16
C ASN A 8 -35.91 14.52 -15.08
N CYS A 9 -35.22 13.78 -14.21
CA CYS A 9 -35.47 12.35 -14.08
C CYS A 9 -36.93 12.09 -13.66
N ASN A 10 -37.56 11.09 -14.27
CA ASN A 10 -38.91 10.72 -13.85
C ASN A 10 -38.86 10.00 -12.50
N LYS A 11 -39.98 10.00 -11.76
CA LYS A 11 -40.04 9.35 -10.44
C LYS A 11 -39.70 7.86 -10.52
N ASP A 12 -40.07 7.19 -11.61
CA ASP A 12 -39.85 5.75 -11.78
C ASP A 12 -38.36 5.40 -11.87
N GLU A 13 -37.54 6.24 -12.51
CA GLU A 13 -36.08 6.12 -12.56
C GLU A 13 -35.48 6.23 -11.15
N VAL A 14 -35.89 7.24 -10.39
CA VAL A 14 -35.48 7.41 -8.98
C VAL A 14 -35.83 6.20 -8.14
N TRP A 15 -37.06 5.70 -8.27
CA TRP A 15 -37.54 4.54 -7.53
C TRP A 15 -36.84 3.25 -7.94
N LYS A 16 -36.49 3.07 -9.21
CA LYS A 16 -35.70 1.91 -9.68
C LYS A 16 -34.33 1.90 -9.02
N VAL A 17 -33.61 3.02 -9.02
CA VAL A 17 -32.29 3.13 -8.38
C VAL A 17 -32.41 2.89 -6.87
N LYS A 18 -33.40 3.49 -6.22
CA LYS A 18 -33.67 3.29 -4.79
C LYS A 18 -33.91 1.82 -4.45
N ARG A 19 -34.80 1.13 -5.18
CA ARG A 19 -35.13 -0.28 -4.95
C ARG A 19 -33.94 -1.21 -5.17
N GLU A 20 -33.10 -0.94 -6.17
CA GLU A 20 -31.88 -1.71 -6.41
C GLU A 20 -30.88 -1.60 -5.27
N LEU A 21 -30.80 -0.43 -4.62
CA LEU A 21 -29.91 -0.23 -3.47
C LEU A 21 -30.50 -0.85 -2.21
N GLU A 22 -31.81 -0.66 -1.97
CA GLU A 22 -32.51 -1.25 -0.82
C GLU A 22 -32.55 -2.78 -0.88
N SER A 23 -32.64 -3.38 -2.07
CA SER A 23 -32.59 -4.85 -2.25
C SER A 23 -31.25 -5.44 -1.83
N ARG A 24 -30.19 -4.62 -1.76
CA ARG A 24 -28.85 -4.98 -1.29
C ARG A 24 -28.64 -4.66 0.20
N GLY A 25 -29.70 -4.28 0.91
CA GLY A 25 -29.66 -3.97 2.34
C GLY A 25 -29.12 -2.57 2.67
N LEU A 26 -29.11 -1.66 1.70
CA LEU A 26 -28.70 -0.26 1.91
C LEU A 26 -29.91 0.61 2.23
N GLU A 27 -29.73 1.60 3.09
CA GLU A 27 -30.75 2.61 3.37
C GLU A 27 -30.59 3.79 2.41
N VAL A 28 -31.69 4.28 1.85
CA VAL A 28 -31.68 5.36 0.85
C VAL A 28 -32.59 6.50 1.29
N HIS A 29 -31.98 7.65 1.59
CA HIS A 29 -32.68 8.90 1.85
C HIS A 29 -32.74 9.75 0.59
N LEU A 30 -33.95 10.19 0.25
CA LEU A 30 -34.19 11.06 -0.89
C LEU A 30 -34.18 12.53 -0.43
N SER A 31 -33.45 13.37 -1.15
CA SER A 31 -33.47 14.82 -1.01
C SER A 31 -33.84 15.44 -2.35
N GLN A 32 -35.06 15.97 -2.44
CA GLN A 32 -35.55 16.65 -3.64
C GLN A 32 -35.18 18.13 -3.59
N GLY A 33 -34.20 18.53 -4.37
CA GLY A 33 -33.86 19.94 -4.58
C GLY A 33 -34.68 20.59 -5.70
N ALA A 34 -34.50 21.91 -5.88
CA ALA A 34 -35.13 22.67 -6.95
C ALA A 34 -34.66 22.25 -8.36
N THR A 35 -33.40 21.78 -8.48
CA THR A 35 -32.80 21.40 -9.76
C THR A 35 -32.45 19.92 -9.86
N PHE A 36 -32.08 19.27 -8.75
CA PHE A 36 -31.62 17.88 -8.76
C PHE A 36 -32.34 17.07 -7.68
N CYS A 37 -32.56 15.79 -7.97
CA CYS A 37 -32.90 14.80 -6.95
C CYS A 37 -31.61 14.10 -6.50
N ILE A 38 -31.38 14.02 -5.19
CA ILE A 38 -30.19 13.42 -4.59
C ILE A 38 -30.62 12.22 -3.75
N LEU A 39 -29.94 11.09 -3.93
CA LEU A 39 -30.07 9.90 -3.09
C LEU A 39 -28.84 9.81 -2.19
N ALA A 40 -29.03 10.00 -0.90
CA ALA A 40 -28.02 9.69 0.11
C ALA A 40 -28.17 8.23 0.52
N VAL A 41 -27.12 7.45 0.27
CA VAL A 41 -27.08 6.00 0.51
C VAL A 41 -26.22 5.73 1.73
N VAL A 42 -26.82 5.09 2.73
CA VAL A 42 -26.23 4.76 4.03
C VAL A 42 -26.12 3.23 4.15
N GLY A 43 -24.96 2.73 4.59
CA GLY A 43 -24.65 1.31 4.67
C GLY A 43 -23.31 0.95 4.02
N GLU A 44 -23.03 -0.35 3.89
CA GLU A 44 -21.77 -0.87 3.31
C GLU A 44 -21.79 -0.74 1.77
N THR A 45 -21.33 0.40 1.26
CA THR A 45 -21.38 0.72 -0.18
C THR A 45 -20.14 0.26 -0.97
N ARG A 46 -19.12 -0.40 -0.37
CA ARG A 46 -17.88 -0.78 -1.09
C ARG A 46 -18.08 -1.86 -2.15
N THR A 47 -19.06 -2.74 -1.95
CA THR A 47 -19.40 -3.80 -2.92
C THR A 47 -20.24 -3.26 -4.09
N ILE A 48 -20.64 -1.99 -4.02
CA ILE A 48 -21.42 -1.32 -5.05
C ILE A 48 -20.48 -0.72 -6.07
N ASP A 49 -20.56 -1.24 -7.28
CA ASP A 49 -19.84 -0.75 -8.43
C ASP A 49 -20.49 0.56 -8.91
N SER A 50 -19.81 1.69 -8.69
CA SER A 50 -20.26 3.02 -9.11
C SER A 50 -20.50 3.11 -10.62
N ASP A 51 -19.73 2.38 -11.44
CA ASP A 51 -19.89 2.39 -12.90
C ASP A 51 -21.17 1.68 -13.34
N LYS A 52 -21.63 0.67 -12.59
CA LYS A 52 -22.95 0.07 -12.82
C LYS A 52 -24.06 1.03 -12.50
N LEU A 53 -23.94 1.79 -11.41
CA LEU A 53 -24.94 2.79 -11.04
C LEU A 53 -25.03 3.93 -12.05
N LEU A 54 -23.88 4.39 -12.58
CA LEU A 54 -23.85 5.41 -13.64
C LEU A 54 -24.57 4.98 -14.93
N ARG A 55 -24.78 3.66 -15.15
CA ARG A 55 -25.52 3.14 -16.31
C ARG A 55 -27.03 3.13 -16.12
N PHE A 56 -27.54 3.37 -14.91
CA PHE A 56 -28.98 3.46 -14.70
C PHE A 56 -29.55 4.71 -15.38
N PRO A 57 -30.66 4.59 -16.14
CA PRO A 57 -31.36 5.75 -16.68
C PRO A 57 -31.70 6.75 -15.57
N GLY A 58 -31.40 8.02 -15.81
CA GLY A 58 -31.64 9.09 -14.86
C GLY A 58 -30.51 9.34 -13.86
N VAL A 59 -29.48 8.51 -13.76
CA VAL A 59 -28.31 8.80 -12.91
C VAL A 59 -27.35 9.75 -13.62
N ASN A 60 -27.01 10.85 -12.95
CA ASN A 60 -26.08 11.87 -13.46
C ASN A 60 -24.65 11.63 -12.95
N LYS A 61 -24.50 11.42 -11.63
CA LYS A 61 -23.20 11.28 -10.97
C LYS A 61 -23.31 10.41 -9.74
N VAL A 62 -22.27 9.66 -9.44
CA VAL A 62 -22.11 8.89 -8.20
C VAL A 62 -20.89 9.39 -7.46
N LEU A 63 -21.04 9.68 -6.18
CA LEU A 63 -20.00 10.17 -5.28
C LEU A 63 -19.86 9.20 -4.10
N ASN A 64 -18.67 8.64 -3.92
CA ASN A 64 -18.38 7.84 -2.73
C ASN A 64 -18.05 8.77 -1.58
N VAL A 65 -18.72 8.55 -0.44
CA VAL A 65 -18.51 9.34 0.79
C VAL A 65 -17.50 8.64 1.70
N GLU A 66 -17.40 7.31 1.62
CA GLU A 66 -16.33 6.55 2.30
C GLU A 66 -15.08 6.56 1.43
N GLU A 67 -13.94 6.89 2.03
CA GLU A 67 -12.64 6.73 1.39
C GLU A 67 -12.32 5.23 1.22
N PRO A 68 -11.78 4.80 0.06
CA PRO A 68 -11.62 3.38 -0.26
C PRO A 68 -10.56 2.64 0.57
N TYR A 69 -9.81 3.34 1.44
CA TYR A 69 -8.66 2.83 2.21
C TYR A 69 -8.88 2.85 3.74
N LYS A 70 -10.05 2.36 4.19
CA LYS A 70 -10.51 2.39 5.60
C LYS A 70 -9.44 2.03 6.66
N LYS A 71 -8.65 0.97 6.44
CA LYS A 71 -7.66 0.49 7.42
C LYS A 71 -6.43 1.39 7.55
N ALA A 72 -6.09 2.13 6.51
CA ALA A 72 -4.98 3.08 6.51
C ALA A 72 -5.44 4.50 6.91
N ASN A 73 -6.74 4.71 7.09
CA ASN A 73 -7.34 6.02 7.31
C ASN A 73 -7.36 6.40 8.80
N ARG A 74 -6.87 7.61 9.09
CA ARG A 74 -6.87 8.18 10.46
C ARG A 74 -8.26 8.42 11.04
N LEU A 75 -9.29 8.56 10.21
CA LEU A 75 -10.67 8.62 10.69
C LEU A 75 -11.08 7.36 11.44
N PHE A 76 -10.52 6.20 11.06
CA PHE A 76 -10.82 4.91 11.68
C PHE A 76 -9.73 4.42 12.65
N LYS A 77 -8.49 4.90 12.48
CA LYS A 77 -7.38 4.70 13.42
C LYS A 77 -6.69 6.03 13.68
N PRO A 78 -7.19 6.85 14.63
CA PRO A 78 -6.63 8.17 14.90
C PRO A 78 -5.18 8.14 15.36
N GLU A 79 -4.81 7.11 16.12
CA GLU A 79 -3.50 6.96 16.71
C GLU A 79 -2.43 6.59 15.68
N ASP A 80 -1.21 7.08 15.88
CA ASP A 80 -0.06 6.70 15.06
C ASP A 80 0.20 5.20 15.13
N THR A 81 0.53 4.60 13.99
CA THR A 81 1.12 3.26 13.96
C THR A 81 2.61 3.41 14.24
N VAL A 82 3.08 2.79 15.32
CA VAL A 82 4.51 2.69 15.63
C VAL A 82 4.93 1.24 15.42
N ILE A 83 5.91 1.03 14.55
CA ILE A 83 6.46 -0.29 14.24
C ILE A 83 7.78 -0.45 14.97
N ASP A 84 7.88 -1.45 15.84
CA ASP A 84 9.14 -1.85 16.49
C ASP A 84 9.80 -2.96 15.68
N VAL A 85 11.02 -2.68 15.22
CA VAL A 85 11.87 -3.66 14.55
C VAL A 85 13.16 -3.81 15.35
N LYS A 86 13.20 -4.81 16.24
CA LYS A 86 14.36 -5.14 17.08
C LYS A 86 14.85 -3.95 17.91
N GLY A 87 13.93 -3.15 18.45
CA GLY A 87 14.19 -1.94 19.24
C GLY A 87 14.31 -0.66 18.42
N SER A 88 14.41 -0.73 17.09
CA SER A 88 14.37 0.43 16.21
C SER A 88 12.92 0.78 15.86
N LEU A 89 12.44 1.95 16.31
CA LEU A 89 11.05 2.39 16.13
C LEU A 89 10.86 3.18 14.82
N ILE A 90 9.75 2.94 14.14
CA ILE A 90 9.30 3.70 12.95
C ILE A 90 7.91 4.29 13.23
N GLY A 91 7.77 5.61 13.10
CA GLY A 91 6.50 6.31 13.28
C GLY A 91 6.34 6.98 14.66
N GLY A 92 5.22 7.69 14.82
CA GLY A 92 5.02 8.57 15.98
C GLY A 92 6.03 9.72 15.99
N ASN A 93 6.66 9.94 17.14
CA ASN A 93 7.71 10.96 17.31
C ASN A 93 9.13 10.43 17.03
N ASN A 94 9.27 9.22 16.48
CA ASN A 94 10.57 8.58 16.22
C ASN A 94 11.02 8.85 14.78
N LEU A 95 12.27 9.30 14.60
CA LEU A 95 12.90 9.43 13.29
C LEU A 95 13.70 8.17 12.97
N ALA A 96 13.22 7.37 12.01
CA ALA A 96 13.93 6.22 11.50
C ALA A 96 14.81 6.61 10.29
N VAL A 97 16.09 6.24 10.33
CA VAL A 97 17.03 6.45 9.21
C VAL A 97 17.47 5.10 8.65
N MET A 98 17.11 4.85 7.39
CA MET A 98 17.46 3.63 6.66
C MET A 98 18.49 3.95 5.58
N ALA A 99 19.75 3.58 5.80
CA ALA A 99 20.87 3.96 4.93
C ALA A 99 21.66 2.74 4.48
N GLY A 100 22.35 2.86 3.34
CA GLY A 100 23.16 1.80 2.74
C GLY A 100 23.14 1.84 1.22
N PRO A 101 23.84 0.93 0.54
CA PRO A 101 24.09 1.03 -0.88
C PRO A 101 22.84 0.76 -1.72
N CYS A 102 22.89 1.18 -2.98
CA CYS A 102 21.84 0.86 -3.94
C CYS A 102 21.79 -0.65 -4.23
N SER A 103 22.96 -1.28 -4.34
CA SER A 103 23.13 -2.71 -4.62
C SER A 103 24.16 -3.28 -3.64
N VAL A 104 23.97 -4.55 -3.28
CA VAL A 104 24.98 -5.32 -2.54
C VAL A 104 25.94 -5.92 -3.56
N GLU A 105 27.23 -5.66 -3.41
CA GLU A 105 28.24 -5.97 -4.45
C GLU A 105 29.41 -6.82 -3.91
N SER A 106 29.79 -6.67 -2.64
CA SER A 106 30.75 -7.55 -1.97
C SER A 106 30.57 -7.54 -0.44
N GLU A 107 31.23 -8.47 0.25
CA GLU A 107 31.22 -8.54 1.71
C GLU A 107 31.91 -7.33 2.34
N GLU A 108 33.09 -6.97 1.83
CA GLU A 108 33.86 -5.82 2.32
C GLU A 108 33.03 -4.53 2.18
N GLN A 109 32.43 -4.33 0.99
CA GLN A 109 31.61 -3.17 0.68
C GLN A 109 30.41 -3.03 1.63
N ILE A 110 29.64 -4.10 1.84
CA ILE A 110 28.43 -4.00 2.66
C ILE A 110 28.76 -3.85 4.14
N ILE A 111 29.80 -4.52 4.64
CA ILE A 111 30.20 -4.45 6.06
C ILE A 111 30.78 -3.08 6.38
N GLU A 112 31.64 -2.53 5.51
CA GLU A 112 32.21 -1.20 5.70
C GLU A 112 31.10 -0.13 5.72
N ILE A 113 30.17 -0.17 4.76
CA ILE A 113 29.05 0.77 4.72
C ILE A 113 28.16 0.59 5.96
N ALA A 114 27.87 -0.64 6.37
CA ALA A 114 27.02 -0.90 7.54
C ALA A 114 27.60 -0.29 8.83
N LYS A 115 28.93 -0.36 9.03
CA LYS A 115 29.60 0.29 10.16
C LYS A 115 29.49 1.82 10.06
N SER A 116 29.84 2.38 8.90
CA SER A 116 29.82 3.84 8.68
C SER A 116 28.43 4.46 8.86
N VAL A 117 27.37 3.81 8.35
CA VAL A 117 26.01 4.33 8.52
C VAL A 117 25.53 4.20 9.96
N LYS A 118 25.92 3.13 10.67
CA LYS A 118 25.62 2.97 12.10
C LYS A 118 26.27 4.08 12.93
N GLU A 119 27.56 4.34 12.70
CA GLU A 119 28.30 5.41 13.36
C GLU A 119 27.71 6.80 13.08
N SER A 120 27.10 6.96 11.90
CA SER A 120 26.38 8.18 11.49
C SER A 120 24.96 8.29 12.06
N GLY A 121 24.49 7.31 12.84
CA GLY A 121 23.18 7.32 13.49
C GLY A 121 22.05 6.65 12.71
N ALA A 122 22.35 5.90 11.64
CA ALA A 122 21.31 5.09 10.98
C ALA A 122 20.81 3.97 11.90
N THR A 123 19.49 3.77 11.93
CA THR A 123 18.82 2.75 12.74
C THR A 123 18.54 1.47 11.96
N PHE A 124 18.76 1.49 10.63
CA PHE A 124 18.57 0.36 9.72
C PHE A 124 19.62 0.37 8.61
N LEU A 125 20.00 -0.83 8.18
CA LEU A 125 20.81 -1.03 6.98
C LEU A 125 19.90 -1.38 5.80
N ARG A 126 19.95 -0.61 4.71
CA ARG A 126 19.30 -1.01 3.45
C ARG A 126 20.31 -1.47 2.41
N GLY A 127 19.93 -2.42 1.57
CA GLY A 127 20.75 -2.84 0.42
C GLY A 127 19.94 -3.66 -0.57
N GLY A 128 20.10 -3.42 -1.87
CA GLY A 128 19.40 -4.17 -2.91
C GLY A 128 20.14 -5.46 -3.24
N ALA A 129 19.66 -6.60 -2.73
CA ALA A 129 20.15 -7.93 -3.11
C ALA A 129 19.63 -8.32 -4.51
N PHE A 130 18.38 -7.96 -4.80
CA PHE A 130 17.74 -8.10 -6.11
C PHE A 130 17.55 -6.71 -6.75
N LYS A 131 17.72 -6.61 -8.07
CA LYS A 131 17.60 -5.35 -8.81
C LYS A 131 16.50 -5.43 -9.88
N PRO A 132 15.44 -4.60 -9.81
CA PRO A 132 14.50 -4.44 -10.93
C PRO A 132 15.19 -3.69 -12.07
N ARG A 133 15.73 -4.41 -13.07
CA ARG A 133 16.40 -3.79 -14.23
C ARG A 133 15.48 -3.77 -15.44
N THR A 134 15.61 -2.70 -16.23
CA THR A 134 14.94 -2.56 -17.53
C THR A 134 15.59 -3.44 -18.61
N SER A 135 16.87 -3.80 -18.44
CA SER A 135 17.64 -4.61 -19.37
C SER A 135 18.11 -5.92 -18.71
N PRO A 136 18.00 -7.07 -19.40
CA PRO A 136 18.47 -8.35 -18.86
C PRO A 136 20.00 -8.43 -18.74
N TYR A 137 20.75 -7.64 -19.52
CA TYR A 137 22.24 -7.63 -19.49
C TYR A 137 22.83 -6.77 -18.38
N SER A 138 21.98 -6.05 -17.66
CA SER A 138 22.40 -5.28 -16.50
C SER A 138 22.72 -6.20 -15.32
N PHE A 139 23.55 -5.73 -14.38
CA PHE A 139 23.72 -6.40 -13.09
C PHE A 139 22.36 -6.56 -12.38
N GLN A 140 21.96 -7.81 -12.16
CA GLN A 140 20.67 -8.18 -11.57
C GLN A 140 20.68 -8.16 -10.03
N GLY A 141 21.85 -7.93 -9.43
CA GLY A 141 22.09 -8.16 -8.01
C GLY A 141 22.71 -9.53 -7.76
N LEU A 142 23.19 -9.74 -6.54
CA LEU A 142 23.71 -11.03 -6.08
C LEU A 142 22.61 -11.97 -5.57
N GLU A 143 21.34 -11.53 -5.62
CA GLU A 143 20.18 -12.33 -5.23
C GLU A 143 20.33 -12.92 -3.82
N LEU A 144 20.22 -14.24 -3.66
CA LEU A 144 20.35 -14.90 -2.37
C LEU A 144 21.74 -14.74 -1.76
N GLU A 145 22.81 -14.69 -2.55
CA GLU A 145 24.16 -14.41 -2.04
C GLU A 145 24.23 -12.99 -1.46
N GLY A 146 23.61 -12.02 -2.14
CA GLY A 146 23.50 -10.65 -1.63
C GLY A 146 22.71 -10.56 -0.32
N LEU A 147 21.71 -11.41 -0.13
CA LEU A 147 20.98 -11.52 1.13
C LEU A 147 21.86 -12.12 2.25
N GLU A 148 22.67 -13.13 1.96
CA GLU A 148 23.64 -13.67 2.91
C GLU A 148 24.66 -12.61 3.35
N LEU A 149 25.12 -11.77 2.44
CA LEU A 149 26.00 -10.64 2.76
C LEU A 149 25.32 -9.59 3.68
N LEU A 150 24.04 -9.29 3.45
CA LEU A 150 23.28 -8.42 4.35
C LEU A 150 23.13 -9.03 5.75
N LYS A 151 22.94 -10.35 5.85
CA LYS A 151 22.86 -11.05 7.14
C LYS A 151 24.18 -10.94 7.90
N LYS A 152 25.32 -11.13 7.24
CA LYS A 152 26.65 -10.91 7.86
C LYS A 152 26.82 -9.47 8.34
N ALA A 153 26.47 -8.48 7.53
CA ALA A 153 26.54 -7.07 7.93
C ALA A 153 25.66 -6.76 9.15
N ARG A 154 24.46 -7.36 9.24
CA ARG A 154 23.60 -7.29 10.42
C ARG A 154 24.23 -7.97 11.63
N GLU A 155 24.85 -9.13 11.48
CA GLU A 155 25.52 -9.82 12.61
C GLU A 155 26.64 -8.96 13.20
N VAL A 156 27.42 -8.29 12.33
CA VAL A 156 28.53 -7.42 12.75
C VAL A 156 28.03 -6.14 13.42
N THR A 157 26.96 -5.54 12.91
CA THR A 157 26.53 -4.18 13.33
C THR A 157 25.31 -4.16 14.22
N GLY A 158 24.52 -5.23 14.27
CA GLY A 158 23.20 -5.27 14.90
C GLY A 158 22.10 -4.48 14.17
N LEU A 159 22.41 -3.80 13.04
CA LEU A 159 21.41 -3.04 12.29
C LEU A 159 20.38 -3.96 11.63
N PRO A 160 19.07 -3.79 11.86
CA PRO A 160 18.05 -4.52 11.14
C PRO A 160 18.12 -4.20 9.64
N ILE A 161 17.88 -5.22 8.80
CA ILE A 161 18.05 -5.12 7.35
C ILE A 161 16.74 -4.87 6.60
N VAL A 162 16.83 -4.00 5.60
CA VAL A 162 15.74 -3.66 4.67
C VAL A 162 16.18 -3.98 3.25
N THR A 163 15.47 -4.89 2.58
CA THR A 163 15.80 -5.25 1.18
C THR A 163 14.55 -5.53 0.36
N GLU A 164 14.67 -5.34 -0.96
CA GLU A 164 13.57 -5.40 -1.91
C GLU A 164 13.31 -6.83 -2.37
N ILE A 165 12.06 -7.27 -2.29
CA ILE A 165 11.61 -8.54 -2.85
C ILE A 165 11.10 -8.33 -4.27
N MET A 166 11.47 -9.23 -5.17
CA MET A 166 11.14 -9.14 -6.59
C MET A 166 10.10 -10.17 -7.05
N SER A 167 9.96 -11.28 -6.33
CA SER A 167 9.03 -12.38 -6.67
C SER A 167 8.43 -12.99 -5.41
N THR A 168 7.24 -13.56 -5.53
CA THR A 168 6.59 -14.37 -4.49
C THR A 168 7.41 -15.61 -4.11
N ASP A 169 8.26 -16.10 -5.01
CA ASP A 169 9.08 -17.31 -4.79
C ASP A 169 10.07 -17.15 -3.63
N TYR A 170 10.41 -15.92 -3.26
CA TYR A 170 11.38 -15.62 -2.21
C TYR A 170 10.72 -15.27 -0.86
N ILE A 171 9.39 -15.32 -0.75
CA ILE A 171 8.68 -14.88 0.47
C ILE A 171 9.17 -15.64 1.70
N ASP A 172 9.31 -16.97 1.62
CA ASP A 172 9.72 -17.78 2.78
C ASP A 172 11.10 -17.39 3.30
N VAL A 173 12.05 -17.17 2.39
CA VAL A 173 13.41 -16.74 2.73
C VAL A 173 13.39 -15.32 3.31
N PHE A 174 12.63 -14.40 2.72
CA PHE A 174 12.52 -13.03 3.23
C PHE A 174 11.86 -12.97 4.61
N VAL A 175 10.82 -13.78 4.84
CA VAL A 175 10.17 -13.89 6.16
C VAL A 175 11.13 -14.45 7.20
N ARG A 176 11.99 -15.39 6.83
CA ARG A 176 13.00 -15.91 7.76
C ARG A 176 14.09 -14.87 8.06
N ASP A 177 14.66 -14.25 7.01
CA ASP A 177 15.97 -13.62 7.11
C ASP A 177 15.94 -12.09 7.12
N VAL A 178 14.89 -11.46 6.59
CA VAL A 178 14.79 -10.00 6.43
C VAL A 178 13.94 -9.38 7.54
N ASP A 179 14.34 -8.20 8.02
CA ASP A 179 13.64 -7.51 9.11
C ASP A 179 12.50 -6.63 8.59
N ILE A 180 12.70 -5.95 7.46
CA ILE A 180 11.65 -5.19 6.74
C ILE A 180 11.70 -5.53 5.25
N ILE A 181 10.57 -6.00 4.71
CA ILE A 181 10.45 -6.34 3.29
C ILE A 181 10.10 -5.06 2.51
N GLN A 182 10.94 -4.65 1.57
CA GLN A 182 10.63 -3.52 0.69
C GLN A 182 9.87 -4.00 -0.56
N ILE A 183 8.80 -3.29 -0.91
CA ILE A 183 8.14 -3.36 -2.20
C ILE A 183 8.51 -2.12 -3.00
N GLY A 184 9.22 -2.33 -4.10
CA GLY A 184 9.63 -1.25 -5.00
C GLY A 184 8.45 -0.59 -5.71
N ALA A 185 8.66 0.64 -6.18
CA ALA A 185 7.64 1.42 -6.88
C ALA A 185 7.04 0.70 -8.11
N ARG A 186 7.84 -0.14 -8.78
CA ARG A 186 7.38 -0.94 -9.94
C ARG A 186 6.43 -2.07 -9.56
N ASN A 187 6.47 -2.52 -8.30
CA ASN A 187 5.61 -3.56 -7.75
C ASN A 187 4.50 -2.98 -6.85
N MET A 188 4.30 -1.65 -6.81
CA MET A 188 3.29 -1.04 -5.93
C MET A 188 1.87 -1.59 -6.20
N GLN A 189 1.55 -1.96 -7.44
CA GLN A 189 0.26 -2.57 -7.81
C GLN A 189 0.38 -4.05 -8.20
N ASN A 190 1.46 -4.71 -7.81
CA ASN A 190 1.58 -6.16 -7.93
C ASN A 190 0.74 -6.82 -6.83
N PHE A 191 -0.58 -6.86 -7.03
CA PHE A 191 -1.53 -7.28 -5.99
C PHE A 191 -1.35 -8.73 -5.55
N ASP A 192 -0.81 -9.59 -6.41
CA ASP A 192 -0.53 -10.98 -6.01
C ASP A 192 0.62 -11.04 -5.01
N LEU A 193 1.70 -10.28 -5.26
CA LEU A 193 2.80 -10.12 -4.30
C LEU A 193 2.32 -9.48 -3.00
N LEU A 194 1.54 -8.38 -3.08
CA LEU A 194 1.03 -7.67 -1.91
C LEU A 194 0.12 -8.56 -1.04
N LYS A 195 -0.80 -9.31 -1.65
CA LYS A 195 -1.70 -10.22 -0.92
C LYS A 195 -0.94 -11.32 -0.21
N GLN A 196 0.10 -11.89 -0.84
CA GLN A 196 0.89 -12.95 -0.22
C GLN A 196 1.74 -12.41 0.94
N ILE A 197 2.40 -11.26 0.75
CA ILE A 197 3.18 -10.63 1.82
C ILE A 197 2.29 -10.17 2.97
N GLY A 198 1.10 -9.63 2.67
CA GLY A 198 0.13 -9.21 3.67
C GLY A 198 -0.45 -10.34 4.53
N ARG A 199 -0.21 -11.61 4.17
CA ARG A 199 -0.53 -12.79 5.00
C ARG A 199 0.60 -13.17 5.95
N THR A 200 1.77 -12.57 5.79
CA THR A 200 2.91 -12.74 6.71
C THR A 200 2.79 -11.75 7.87
N ASN A 201 3.61 -11.93 8.90
CA ASN A 201 3.68 -10.99 10.03
C ASN A 201 4.95 -10.12 9.97
N LYS A 202 5.38 -9.75 8.76
CA LYS A 202 6.58 -8.91 8.55
C LYS A 202 6.22 -7.47 8.25
N PRO A 203 6.96 -6.49 8.82
CA PRO A 203 6.87 -5.10 8.39
C PRO A 203 7.18 -4.96 6.89
N VAL A 204 6.39 -4.13 6.20
CA VAL A 204 6.52 -3.87 4.77
C VAL A 204 6.80 -2.38 4.54
N LEU A 205 7.85 -2.09 3.76
CA LEU A 205 8.11 -0.76 3.22
C LEU A 205 7.56 -0.69 1.80
N LEU A 206 6.37 -0.12 1.64
CA LEU A 206 5.71 0.06 0.35
C LEU A 206 6.12 1.38 -0.28
N LYS A 207 6.82 1.34 -1.42
CA LYS A 207 7.13 2.55 -2.19
C LYS A 207 5.97 2.95 -3.09
N ARG A 208 5.65 4.24 -3.12
CA ARG A 208 4.72 4.83 -4.07
C ARG A 208 5.20 4.61 -5.51
N GLY A 209 4.28 4.19 -6.37
CA GLY A 209 4.49 4.01 -7.81
C GLY A 209 4.79 5.35 -8.48
N LEU A 210 5.57 5.31 -9.57
CA LEU A 210 6.11 6.51 -10.23
C LEU A 210 5.02 7.52 -10.66
N SER A 211 3.83 7.02 -10.99
CA SER A 211 2.71 7.82 -11.47
C SER A 211 1.42 7.58 -10.68
N ALA A 212 1.51 6.89 -9.54
CA ALA A 212 0.34 6.62 -8.70
C ALA A 212 -0.09 7.89 -7.97
N THR A 213 -1.39 8.13 -7.88
CA THR A 213 -1.99 9.10 -6.95
C THR A 213 -1.78 8.68 -5.50
N ILE A 214 -2.07 9.58 -4.55
CA ILE A 214 -2.01 9.24 -3.11
C ILE A 214 -3.10 8.23 -2.75
N GLU A 215 -4.31 8.37 -3.33
CA GLU A 215 -5.40 7.42 -3.14
C GLU A 215 -5.02 6.02 -3.59
N GLU A 216 -4.49 5.85 -4.81
CA GLU A 216 -4.04 4.55 -5.31
C GLU A 216 -2.96 3.92 -4.43
N TRP A 217 -2.05 4.74 -3.87
CA TRP A 217 -1.02 4.27 -2.95
C TRP A 217 -1.60 3.80 -1.61
N LEU A 218 -2.56 4.55 -1.03
CA LEU A 218 -3.24 4.17 0.22
C LEU A 218 -4.17 2.95 0.07
N MET A 219 -4.65 2.70 -1.15
CA MET A 219 -5.47 1.52 -1.48
C MET A 219 -4.65 0.24 -1.72
N SER A 220 -3.32 0.35 -1.84
CA SER A 220 -2.43 -0.77 -2.17
C SER A 220 -2.09 -1.62 -0.94
#